data_AF-A0A0K8USV0-F1
#
_entry.id   AF-A0A0K8USV0-F1
#
_cell.length_a   1.000
_cell.length_b   1.000
_cell.length_c   1.000
_cell.angle_alpha   90.00
_cell.angle_beta   90.00
_cell.angle_gamma   90.00
#
_symmetry.space_group_name_H-M   'P 1'
#
loop_
_entity.id
_entity.type
_entity.pdbx_description
1 polymer ?
#
loop_
_entity_poly.entity_id
_entity_poly.type
_entity_poly.pdbx_seq_one_letter_code
_entity_poly.pdbx_strand_id
1 'polypeptide(L)'
;MAWISGLADKAENILNKIDQNAATALQVAATSGDDGDSSEGSALETVRRNLSNSKLSLKTAFSPIKTKSNLITNMSRSVEGDTEVLNASYRTALPESVEASDKVEWHINSAVSSRRSSINSRPDAVAIEVEETSPQHGLLKKVATEGTLLTGTHESQELMAFKIALNEITNERDDLKARLTRINRDNEKTAFLTKIQGLETLLQRLTEERDQAQYEQSKAQDANNAYAHTISELEANLAKLQQEYLETAHKLQMQMMETEQLRKELQEYRHKAQYSLQMKDNLIAELKANGVSAGSATKSEDENDLRLVQMELDALKHEHQQTVDESRTLRMQLEELRRDWQMVNEQHTTYIASTRAAEETLRKELRTERERLLATESEQRIQAQELAKLRQQLSNQMAAAATRLQEKDAQLEKLRAEVQRRNATMHVADGAAVDTFDERIKVLTQTLVDKQQTVERITSDRNALRIQLEKMQDQLQQQYAYNNKPVSRNSLLSNTTDDIKAQFPLLMRENPFDNRVARRVKRVYSSLDSAGIRLGAFLRRYPLMRIFVLMYVGLLHFWVMFVLMSSSPN
;
A
#
# COMPACT_ATOMS: atom_id res chain seq x y z
N MET A 1 4.50 28.53 28.00
CA MET A 1 5.44 27.76 28.86
C MET A 1 4.91 26.37 29.27
N ALA A 2 3.66 26.20 29.72
CA ALA A 2 3.18 24.93 30.32
C ALA A 2 3.23 23.65 29.43
N TRP A 3 3.28 23.78 28.10
CA TRP A 3 3.42 22.63 27.19
C TRP A 3 4.83 22.04 27.16
N ILE A 4 5.87 22.86 27.40
CA ILE A 4 7.26 22.42 27.48
C ILE A 4 7.51 21.70 28.80
N SER A 5 6.93 22.16 29.92
CA SER A 5 6.99 21.41 31.19
C SER A 5 6.29 20.06 31.07
N GLY A 6 5.10 19.99 30.44
CA GLY A 6 4.42 18.72 30.19
C GLY A 6 5.15 17.77 29.23
N LEU A 7 6.11 18.26 28.43
CA LEU A 7 7.03 17.44 27.64
C LEU A 7 8.24 17.00 28.46
N ALA A 8 8.79 17.90 29.30
CA ALA A 8 9.87 17.63 30.23
C ALA A 8 9.47 16.56 31.26
N ASP A 9 8.32 16.70 31.92
CA ASP A 9 7.77 15.71 32.87
C ASP A 9 7.62 14.33 32.22
N LYS A 10 7.24 14.28 30.94
CA LYS A 10 7.13 13.03 30.18
C LYS A 10 8.49 12.46 29.79
N ALA A 11 9.45 13.29 29.41
CA ALA A 11 10.81 12.88 29.13
C ALA A 11 11.51 12.35 30.39
N GLU A 12 11.32 13.02 31.53
CA GLU A 12 11.80 12.60 32.86
C GLU A 12 11.15 11.28 33.29
N ASN A 13 9.85 11.10 33.07
CA ASN A 13 9.17 9.83 33.36
C ASN A 13 9.67 8.67 32.46
N ILE A 14 10.08 8.96 31.22
CA ILE A 14 10.72 7.98 30.33
C ILE A 14 12.15 7.70 30.79
N LEU A 15 12.92 8.74 31.16
CA LEU A 15 14.30 8.60 31.61
C LEU A 15 14.38 7.80 32.92
N ASN A 16 13.57 8.14 33.92
CA ASN A 16 13.46 7.40 35.19
C ASN A 16 13.03 5.93 34.98
N LYS A 17 12.23 5.63 33.95
CA LYS A 17 11.89 4.24 33.59
C LYS A 17 13.00 3.50 32.89
N ILE A 18 13.80 4.17 32.05
CA ILE A 18 15.00 3.59 31.45
C ILE A 18 16.02 3.31 32.55
N ASP A 19 16.22 4.25 33.48
CA ASP A 19 17.18 4.14 34.59
C ASP A 19 16.76 3.04 35.58
N GLN A 20 15.47 2.94 35.92
CA GLN A 20 14.94 1.79 36.69
C GLN A 20 15.16 0.45 35.96
N ASN A 21 14.93 0.39 34.64
CA ASN A 21 15.09 -0.85 33.88
C ASN A 21 16.58 -1.26 33.75
N ALA A 22 17.48 -0.28 33.60
CA ALA A 22 18.92 -0.47 33.64
C ALA A 22 19.41 -0.91 35.02
N ALA A 23 18.94 -0.27 36.09
CA ALA A 23 19.23 -0.66 37.47
C ALA A 23 18.72 -2.08 37.78
N THR A 24 17.53 -2.45 37.30
CA THR A 24 16.99 -3.81 37.47
C THR A 24 17.84 -4.83 36.70
N ALA A 25 18.27 -4.51 35.49
CA ALA A 25 19.16 -5.37 34.70
C ALA A 25 20.54 -5.55 35.37
N LEU A 26 21.11 -4.48 35.95
CA LEU A 26 22.34 -4.53 36.73
C LEU A 26 22.18 -5.31 38.04
N GLN A 27 21.02 -5.20 38.71
CA GLN A 27 20.75 -5.95 39.93
C GLN A 27 20.59 -7.45 39.65
N VAL A 28 19.99 -7.84 38.51
CA VAL A 28 19.96 -9.24 38.03
C VAL A 28 21.38 -9.76 37.73
N ALA A 29 22.23 -8.95 37.10
CA ALA A 29 23.63 -9.31 36.85
C ALA A 29 24.44 -9.45 38.16
N ALA A 30 24.22 -8.57 39.14
CA ALA A 30 24.88 -8.65 40.45
C ALA A 30 24.44 -9.87 41.28
N THR A 31 23.19 -10.33 41.14
CA THR A 31 22.68 -11.53 41.84
C THR A 31 23.04 -12.86 41.17
N SER A 32 23.70 -12.84 40.01
CA SER A 32 24.09 -14.05 39.27
C SER A 32 25.62 -14.28 39.22
N GLY A 33 26.37 -13.59 40.08
CA GLY A 33 27.84 -13.58 40.07
C GLY A 33 28.55 -14.60 40.97
N ASP A 34 27.87 -15.63 41.51
CA ASP A 34 28.47 -16.59 42.47
C ASP A 34 28.66 -18.03 41.93
N ASP A 35 28.21 -18.34 40.72
CA ASP A 35 28.47 -19.64 40.07
C ASP A 35 29.10 -19.43 38.68
N GLY A 36 30.36 -19.83 38.55
CA GLY A 36 31.15 -19.63 37.34
C GLY A 36 30.99 -20.75 36.30
N ASP A 37 30.08 -20.57 35.33
CA ASP A 37 30.29 -21.02 33.96
C ASP A 37 29.47 -20.21 32.93
N SER A 38 30.05 -20.05 31.74
CA SER A 38 29.53 -19.54 30.46
C SER A 38 28.02 -19.23 30.30
N SER A 39 27.62 -17.95 30.44
CA SER A 39 26.25 -17.51 30.12
C SER A 39 26.06 -16.04 29.69
N GLU A 40 26.93 -15.48 28.84
CA GLU A 40 26.69 -14.14 28.25
C GLU A 40 25.40 -14.07 27.39
N GLY A 41 24.91 -15.21 26.90
CA GLY A 41 23.68 -15.28 26.11
C GLY A 41 22.38 -14.99 26.88
N SER A 42 22.34 -15.21 28.19
CA SER A 42 21.08 -15.17 28.97
C SER A 42 20.56 -13.75 29.25
N ALA A 43 21.47 -12.80 29.50
CA ALA A 43 21.10 -11.41 29.78
C ALA A 43 20.49 -10.72 28.54
N LEU A 44 21.14 -10.86 27.39
CA LEU A 44 20.68 -10.31 26.10
C LEU A 44 19.31 -10.90 25.69
N GLU A 45 19.14 -12.20 25.89
CA GLU A 45 17.90 -12.92 25.59
C GLU A 45 16.74 -12.51 26.54
N THR A 46 17.04 -12.18 27.81
CA THR A 46 16.05 -11.68 28.78
C THR A 46 15.61 -10.25 28.44
N VAL A 47 16.55 -9.36 28.08
CA VAL A 47 16.24 -8.03 27.54
C VAL A 47 15.36 -8.14 26.29
N ARG A 48 15.72 -9.03 25.35
CA ARG A 48 14.97 -9.27 24.11
C ARG A 48 13.53 -9.77 24.37
N ARG A 49 13.33 -10.66 25.35
CA ARG A 49 11.99 -11.15 25.72
C ARG A 49 11.12 -10.06 26.36
N ASN A 50 11.70 -9.20 27.20
CA ASN A 50 10.98 -8.07 27.79
C ASN A 50 10.60 -7.00 26.74
N LEU A 51 11.45 -6.74 25.73
CA LEU A 51 11.06 -5.93 24.57
C LEU A 51 10.01 -6.63 23.68
N SER A 52 9.99 -7.95 23.62
CA SER A 52 9.03 -8.70 22.79
C SER A 52 7.60 -8.73 23.37
N ASN A 53 7.45 -8.52 24.68
CA ASN A 53 6.14 -8.48 25.35
C ASN A 53 5.47 -7.10 25.34
N SER A 54 6.17 -6.03 24.94
CA SER A 54 5.54 -4.69 24.78
C SER A 54 4.81 -4.60 23.44
N LYS A 55 3.51 -4.91 23.48
CA LYS A 55 2.61 -4.97 22.31
C LYS A 55 2.29 -3.59 21.73
N LEU A 56 3.27 -2.95 21.08
CA LEU A 56 3.12 -1.68 20.36
C LEU A 56 2.29 -1.84 19.08
N SER A 57 0.97 -1.70 19.24
CA SER A 57 0.02 -1.68 18.12
C SER A 57 0.02 -0.33 17.39
N LEU A 58 1.06 -0.05 16.60
CA LEU A 58 1.02 1.03 15.62
C LEU A 58 0.36 0.54 14.33
N LYS A 59 -0.93 0.89 14.14
CA LYS A 59 -1.61 0.74 12.84
C LYS A 59 -1.17 1.87 11.91
N THR A 60 -0.21 1.61 11.03
CA THR A 60 0.05 2.44 9.85
C THR A 60 -0.73 1.89 8.66
N ALA A 61 -1.80 2.59 8.28
CA ALA A 61 -2.54 2.32 7.05
C ALA A 61 -2.09 3.30 5.96
N PHE A 62 -1.17 2.89 5.09
CA PHE A 62 -0.80 3.63 3.89
C PHE A 62 -0.86 2.74 2.66
N SER A 63 -1.73 3.11 1.72
CA SER A 63 -1.74 2.60 0.34
C SER A 63 -1.03 3.62 -0.56
N PRO A 64 -0.33 3.19 -1.62
CA PRO A 64 0.45 4.10 -2.45
C PRO A 64 -0.45 4.88 -3.42
N ILE A 65 -0.45 6.21 -3.34
CA ILE A 65 -1.08 7.08 -4.33
C ILE A 65 -0.09 7.37 -5.46
N LYS A 66 -0.45 6.96 -6.68
CA LYS A 66 0.25 7.34 -7.92
C LYS A 66 -0.01 8.82 -8.23
N THR A 67 1.01 9.66 -8.13
CA THR A 67 1.01 10.99 -8.75
C THR A 67 1.82 10.95 -10.04
N LYS A 68 1.24 11.49 -11.13
CA LYS A 68 1.99 11.75 -12.37
C LYS A 68 2.55 13.17 -12.29
N SER A 69 3.86 13.34 -12.21
CA SER A 69 4.52 14.62 -12.40
C SER A 69 5.10 14.70 -13.81
N ASN A 70 4.52 15.56 -14.65
CA ASN A 70 5.24 16.12 -15.78
C ASN A 70 6.09 17.27 -15.23
N LEU A 71 7.41 17.10 -15.16
CA LEU A 71 8.34 18.20 -14.90
C LEU A 71 9.36 18.27 -16.03
N ILE A 72 9.38 19.42 -16.70
CA ILE A 72 10.28 19.72 -17.81
C ILE A 72 11.66 20.02 -17.23
N THR A 73 12.68 19.27 -17.65
CA THR A 73 14.07 19.45 -17.24
C THR A 73 14.73 20.58 -18.02
N ASN A 74 14.94 21.73 -17.38
CA ASN A 74 15.96 22.70 -17.81
C ASN A 74 17.12 22.67 -16.81
N MET A 75 18.21 21.98 -17.16
CA MET A 75 19.50 22.14 -16.48
C MET A 75 20.30 23.26 -17.14
N SER A 76 20.55 24.34 -16.41
CA SER A 76 21.61 25.28 -16.73
C SER A 76 22.96 24.69 -16.30
N ARG A 77 23.92 24.62 -17.24
CA ARG A 77 25.31 24.19 -17.00
C ARG A 77 26.23 25.41 -17.14
N SER A 78 27.06 25.65 -16.12
CA SER A 78 28.07 26.72 -16.01
C SER A 78 29.05 26.27 -14.90
N VAL A 79 30.37 26.48 -14.91
CA VAL A 79 31.27 27.28 -15.76
C VAL A 79 32.59 26.52 -15.95
N GLU A 80 33.18 26.61 -17.14
CA GLU A 80 34.62 26.49 -17.47
C GLU A 80 34.69 26.95 -18.94
N GLY A 81 35.53 27.86 -19.44
CA GLY A 81 36.65 28.66 -18.95
C GLY A 81 37.24 29.38 -20.19
N ASP A 82 38.05 30.42 -19.98
CA ASP A 82 38.98 31.03 -20.96
C ASP A 82 38.52 32.03 -22.07
N THR A 83 39.30 33.13 -22.10
CA THR A 83 39.71 33.99 -23.24
C THR A 83 38.78 35.05 -23.88
N GLU A 84 39.09 36.30 -23.51
CA GLU A 84 39.50 37.43 -24.38
C GLU A 84 38.55 38.15 -25.38
N VAL A 85 38.72 39.49 -25.37
CA VAL A 85 38.71 40.45 -26.52
C VAL A 85 37.39 41.15 -26.96
N LEU A 86 37.39 42.47 -26.70
CA LEU A 86 36.82 43.62 -27.44
C LEU A 86 35.29 43.91 -27.55
N ASN A 87 34.90 44.99 -26.86
CA ASN A 87 34.46 46.29 -27.44
C ASN A 87 33.00 46.50 -27.94
N ALA A 88 32.62 47.78 -27.98
CA ALA A 88 31.36 48.40 -28.44
C ALA A 88 30.09 48.04 -27.65
N SER A 89 29.58 48.87 -26.74
CA SER A 89 29.01 50.22 -26.96
C SER A 89 27.84 50.23 -27.94
N TYR A 90 26.61 50.40 -27.43
CA TYR A 90 25.68 51.44 -27.88
C TYR A 90 24.70 51.81 -26.76
N ARG A 91 24.55 53.12 -26.51
CA ARG A 91 23.39 53.69 -25.82
C ARG A 91 22.17 53.59 -26.76
N THR A 92 20.93 53.74 -26.24
CA THR A 92 20.13 54.98 -26.41
C THR A 92 18.64 54.78 -26.05
N ALA A 93 18.18 55.61 -25.10
CA ALA A 93 16.86 56.22 -24.91
C ALA A 93 15.54 55.40 -24.86
N LEU A 94 14.75 55.74 -23.82
CA LEU A 94 13.27 55.83 -23.87
C LEU A 94 12.81 56.77 -25.00
N PRO A 95 11.57 56.63 -25.50
CA PRO A 95 10.56 57.62 -25.10
C PRO A 95 9.16 57.04 -24.81
N GLU A 96 8.21 57.95 -24.60
CA GLU A 96 6.97 57.85 -23.84
C GLU A 96 5.70 57.89 -24.72
N SER A 97 4.64 57.18 -24.29
CA SER A 97 3.21 57.31 -24.64
C SER A 97 2.72 57.41 -26.11
N VAL A 98 1.64 56.67 -26.43
CA VAL A 98 0.29 57.20 -26.75
C VAL A 98 -0.69 56.03 -26.89
N GLU A 99 -1.96 56.29 -26.60
CA GLU A 99 -3.08 55.34 -26.52
C GLU A 99 -3.56 54.81 -27.89
N ALA A 100 -4.07 53.57 -27.94
CA ALA A 100 -5.37 53.25 -28.55
C ALA A 100 -5.79 51.77 -28.34
N SER A 101 -6.93 51.58 -27.67
CA SER A 101 -7.93 50.52 -27.87
C SER A 101 -7.49 49.11 -28.31
N ASP A 102 -7.58 48.15 -27.39
CA ASP A 102 -8.66 47.16 -27.56
C ASP A 102 -9.23 46.64 -26.24
N LYS A 103 -10.55 46.38 -26.21
CA LYS A 103 -11.36 46.32 -24.99
C LYS A 103 -12.14 45.02 -24.87
N VAL A 104 -11.62 44.04 -24.11
CA VAL A 104 -12.42 42.89 -23.62
C VAL A 104 -12.05 42.52 -22.18
N GLU A 105 -12.78 43.10 -21.23
CA GLU A 105 -12.76 42.72 -19.82
C GLU A 105 -14.06 41.96 -19.50
N TRP A 106 -13.97 40.65 -19.23
CA TRP A 106 -15.13 39.85 -18.84
C TRP A 106 -15.29 39.84 -17.31
N HIS A 107 -16.03 40.83 -16.80
CA HIS A 107 -16.49 40.84 -15.42
C HIS A 107 -17.42 39.66 -15.12
N ILE A 108 -17.28 39.09 -13.92
CA ILE A 108 -18.03 37.93 -13.45
C ILE A 108 -19.46 38.38 -13.06
N ASN A 109 -20.41 38.21 -13.97
CA ASN A 109 -21.85 38.36 -13.69
C ASN A 109 -22.53 36.97 -13.66
N SER A 110 -22.63 36.37 -12.47
CA SER A 110 -23.41 35.14 -12.28
C SER A 110 -24.90 35.46 -12.05
N ALA A 111 -25.66 35.61 -13.13
CA ALA A 111 -27.11 35.86 -13.08
C ALA A 111 -27.92 34.94 -14.01
N VAL A 112 -28.72 34.07 -13.39
CA VAL A 112 -29.99 33.47 -13.87
C VAL A 112 -29.94 32.25 -14.82
N SER A 113 -30.87 31.31 -14.54
CA SER A 113 -31.31 30.13 -15.31
C SER A 113 -30.35 28.92 -15.39
N SER A 114 -30.77 27.67 -15.16
CA SER A 114 -32.06 27.11 -14.69
C SER A 114 -31.84 25.65 -14.26
N ARG A 115 -32.72 24.91 -13.54
CA ARG A 115 -34.12 25.10 -13.11
C ARG A 115 -34.29 24.60 -11.67
N ARG A 116 -35.20 25.19 -10.88
CA ARG A 116 -35.75 24.59 -9.64
C ARG A 116 -37.19 25.10 -9.44
N SER A 117 -38.18 24.26 -9.70
CA SER A 117 -39.60 24.59 -9.51
C SER A 117 -40.18 23.75 -8.37
N SER A 118 -40.37 24.39 -7.23
CA SER A 118 -41.30 23.97 -6.19
C SER A 118 -42.75 24.07 -6.70
N ILE A 119 -43.62 23.14 -6.29
CA ILE A 119 -45.06 23.43 -6.18
C ILE A 119 -45.60 22.91 -4.85
N ASN A 120 -46.25 23.81 -4.11
CA ASN A 120 -47.05 23.49 -2.95
C ASN A 120 -48.38 22.86 -3.38
N SER A 121 -48.93 22.01 -2.54
CA SER A 121 -50.29 21.50 -2.67
C SER A 121 -51.33 22.49 -2.15
N ARG A 122 -52.33 22.84 -2.96
CA ARG A 122 -53.76 22.78 -2.60
C ARG A 122 -54.64 22.99 -3.85
N PRO A 123 -55.90 22.51 -3.83
CA PRO A 123 -56.66 22.23 -5.04
C PRO A 123 -57.54 23.40 -5.47
N ASP A 124 -57.77 23.52 -6.78
CA ASP A 124 -59.08 23.95 -7.26
C ASP A 124 -59.43 23.25 -8.59
N ALA A 125 -60.72 23.19 -8.90
CA ALA A 125 -61.27 22.29 -9.90
C ALA A 125 -61.15 22.81 -11.34
N VAL A 126 -60.71 21.94 -12.25
CA VAL A 126 -61.08 21.98 -13.67
C VAL A 126 -61.43 20.56 -14.11
N ALA A 127 -62.66 20.39 -14.61
CA ALA A 127 -63.12 19.14 -15.18
C ALA A 127 -62.40 18.86 -16.50
N ILE A 128 -61.86 17.66 -16.66
CA ILE A 128 -61.47 17.10 -17.96
C ILE A 128 -62.11 15.71 -18.04
N GLU A 129 -63.02 15.56 -18.99
CA GLU A 129 -63.67 14.30 -19.31
C GLU A 129 -62.61 13.30 -19.79
N VAL A 130 -62.51 12.15 -19.12
CA VAL A 130 -61.72 11.02 -19.60
C VAL A 130 -62.70 10.02 -20.19
N GLU A 131 -62.74 10.00 -21.51
CA GLU A 131 -63.54 9.09 -22.32
C GLU A 131 -62.95 7.66 -22.25
N GLU A 132 -63.32 6.91 -21.19
CA GLU A 132 -63.00 5.48 -21.10
C GLU A 132 -63.83 4.68 -22.13
N THR A 133 -63.20 4.42 -23.27
CA THR A 133 -63.74 3.56 -24.33
C THR A 133 -63.75 2.08 -23.90
N SER A 134 -64.83 1.69 -23.21
CA SER A 134 -65.18 0.29 -22.94
C SER A 134 -66.20 -0.23 -23.96
N PRO A 135 -65.79 -0.99 -25.00
CA PRO A 135 -66.69 -1.47 -26.04
C PRO A 135 -67.36 -2.82 -25.69
N GLN A 136 -67.81 -3.03 -24.44
CA GLN A 136 -68.54 -4.26 -24.05
C GLN A 136 -69.75 -4.04 -23.13
N HIS A 137 -70.67 -3.15 -23.48
CA HIS A 137 -72.06 -3.21 -22.94
C HIS A 137 -73.18 -2.96 -23.97
N GLY A 138 -72.86 -2.92 -25.27
CA GLY A 138 -73.82 -2.61 -26.34
C GLY A 138 -74.81 -3.73 -26.73
N LEU A 139 -74.50 -5.00 -26.43
CA LEU A 139 -75.29 -6.15 -26.91
C LEU A 139 -76.37 -6.66 -25.93
N LEU A 140 -76.38 -6.21 -24.68
CA LEU A 140 -77.39 -6.62 -23.68
C LEU A 140 -78.59 -5.66 -23.54
N LYS A 141 -78.65 -4.59 -24.35
CA LYS A 141 -79.79 -3.65 -24.35
C LYS A 141 -80.85 -3.93 -25.44
N LYS A 142 -80.53 -4.74 -26.47
CA LYS A 142 -81.47 -5.10 -27.55
C LYS A 142 -82.30 -6.37 -27.31
N VAL A 143 -82.02 -7.14 -26.24
CA VAL A 143 -82.78 -8.36 -25.89
C VAL A 143 -83.85 -8.08 -24.82
N ALA A 144 -83.82 -6.91 -24.17
CA ALA A 144 -84.79 -6.55 -23.12
C ALA A 144 -86.16 -6.08 -23.65
N THR A 145 -86.32 -5.90 -24.96
CA THR A 145 -87.54 -5.35 -25.58
C THR A 145 -88.46 -6.38 -26.25
N GLU A 146 -88.08 -7.67 -26.29
CA GLU A 146 -88.91 -8.76 -26.83
C GLU A 146 -89.13 -9.90 -25.81
N GLY A 147 -89.32 -9.52 -24.54
CA GLY A 147 -89.56 -10.45 -23.41
C GLY A 147 -90.86 -10.23 -22.64
N THR A 148 -91.81 -9.46 -23.20
CA THR A 148 -92.98 -8.92 -22.48
C THR A 148 -94.21 -9.85 -22.47
N LEU A 149 -94.09 -11.08 -22.98
CA LEU A 149 -95.20 -12.04 -23.04
C LEU A 149 -94.72 -13.46 -22.69
N LEU A 150 -94.70 -13.76 -21.39
CA LEU A 150 -94.92 -15.08 -20.75
C LEU A 150 -94.69 -14.99 -19.22
N THR A 151 -95.37 -14.05 -18.56
CA THR A 151 -95.40 -13.97 -17.09
C THR A 151 -96.32 -15.04 -16.53
N GLY A 152 -95.85 -16.28 -16.38
CA GLY A 152 -96.71 -17.39 -15.92
C GLY A 152 -96.07 -18.75 -15.64
N THR A 153 -94.75 -18.92 -15.72
CA THR A 153 -94.08 -20.19 -15.38
C THR A 153 -93.04 -20.00 -14.28
N HIS A 154 -93.05 -20.91 -13.30
CA HIS A 154 -92.15 -20.94 -12.14
C HIS A 154 -90.67 -20.82 -12.54
N GLU A 155 -90.29 -21.56 -13.58
CA GLU A 155 -88.95 -21.62 -14.17
C GLU A 155 -88.44 -20.25 -14.67
N SER A 156 -89.32 -19.37 -15.18
CA SER A 156 -88.93 -18.01 -15.60
C SER A 156 -88.60 -17.10 -14.41
N GLN A 157 -89.31 -17.26 -13.29
CA GLN A 157 -89.04 -16.52 -12.06
C GLN A 157 -87.73 -17.01 -11.39
N GLU A 158 -87.48 -18.32 -11.41
CA GLU A 158 -86.21 -18.91 -10.97
C GLU A 158 -85.04 -18.42 -11.84
N LEU A 159 -85.19 -18.40 -13.17
CA LEU A 159 -84.16 -17.87 -14.08
C LEU A 159 -83.86 -16.38 -13.84
N MET A 160 -84.87 -15.56 -13.51
CA MET A 160 -84.61 -14.18 -13.09
C MET A 160 -83.89 -14.09 -11.73
N ALA A 161 -84.26 -14.92 -10.75
CA ALA A 161 -83.57 -14.96 -9.46
C ALA A 161 -82.10 -15.40 -9.62
N PHE A 162 -81.83 -16.45 -10.40
CA PHE A 162 -80.47 -16.89 -10.75
C PHE A 162 -79.69 -15.80 -11.50
N LYS A 163 -80.34 -15.04 -12.40
CA LYS A 163 -79.69 -13.93 -13.11
C LYS A 163 -79.33 -12.77 -12.18
N ILE A 164 -80.17 -12.46 -11.19
CA ILE A 164 -79.89 -11.45 -10.17
C ILE A 164 -78.73 -11.91 -9.27
N ALA A 165 -78.79 -13.13 -8.74
CA ALA A 165 -77.72 -13.70 -7.91
C ALA A 165 -76.38 -13.80 -8.65
N LEU A 166 -76.40 -14.17 -9.94
CA LEU A 166 -75.19 -14.22 -10.76
C LEU A 166 -74.63 -12.81 -11.02
N ASN A 167 -75.49 -11.81 -11.21
CA ASN A 167 -75.09 -10.41 -11.35
C ASN A 167 -74.51 -9.83 -10.03
N GLU A 168 -75.05 -10.23 -8.89
CA GLU A 168 -74.53 -9.89 -7.57
C GLU A 168 -73.16 -10.53 -7.33
N ILE A 169 -73.00 -11.83 -7.62
CA ILE A 169 -71.70 -12.52 -7.57
C ILE A 169 -70.68 -11.92 -8.55
N THR A 170 -71.09 -11.43 -9.73
CA THR A 170 -70.17 -10.73 -10.63
C THR A 170 -69.73 -9.38 -10.05
N ASN A 171 -70.66 -8.63 -9.44
CA ASN A 171 -70.35 -7.37 -8.79
C ASN A 171 -69.40 -7.59 -7.61
N GLU A 172 -69.69 -8.52 -6.70
CA GLU A 172 -68.81 -8.88 -5.58
C GLU A 172 -67.40 -9.30 -6.06
N ARG A 173 -67.33 -10.11 -7.12
CA ARG A 173 -66.05 -10.53 -7.70
C ARG A 173 -65.25 -9.33 -8.21
N ASP A 174 -65.89 -8.39 -8.89
CA ASP A 174 -65.21 -7.26 -9.49
C ASP A 174 -64.86 -6.18 -8.43
N ASP A 175 -65.66 -6.06 -7.37
CA ASP A 175 -65.35 -5.30 -6.16
C ASP A 175 -64.14 -5.91 -5.41
N LEU A 176 -64.08 -7.24 -5.28
CA LEU A 176 -62.94 -7.97 -4.71
C LEU A 176 -61.67 -7.82 -5.56
N LYS A 177 -61.78 -7.86 -6.90
CA LYS A 177 -60.66 -7.54 -7.79
C LYS A 177 -60.19 -6.09 -7.59
N ALA A 178 -61.10 -5.13 -7.51
CA ALA A 178 -60.77 -3.72 -7.28
C ALA A 178 -60.12 -3.49 -5.90
N ARG A 179 -60.51 -4.23 -4.87
CA ARG A 179 -59.84 -4.24 -3.56
C ARG A 179 -58.46 -4.88 -3.63
N LEU A 180 -58.32 -6.01 -4.33
CA LEU A 180 -57.05 -6.70 -4.51
C LEU A 180 -56.02 -5.84 -5.28
N THR A 181 -56.43 -5.16 -6.35
CA THR A 181 -55.52 -4.25 -7.09
C THR A 181 -55.13 -3.02 -6.29
N ARG A 182 -56.04 -2.45 -5.47
CA ARG A 182 -55.71 -1.39 -4.51
C ARG A 182 -54.68 -1.86 -3.48
N ILE A 183 -54.92 -3.00 -2.81
CA ILE A 183 -53.99 -3.58 -1.83
C ILE A 183 -52.63 -3.87 -2.46
N ASN A 184 -52.59 -4.45 -3.67
CA ASN A 184 -51.33 -4.71 -4.36
C ASN A 184 -50.56 -3.41 -4.68
N ARG A 185 -51.26 -2.38 -5.19
CA ARG A 185 -50.68 -1.06 -5.48
C ARG A 185 -50.19 -0.35 -4.21
N ASP A 186 -50.85 -0.54 -3.06
CA ASP A 186 -50.41 0.04 -1.79
C ASP A 186 -49.24 -0.75 -1.17
N ASN A 187 -49.20 -2.07 -1.32
CA ASN A 187 -48.02 -2.88 -1.00
C ASN A 187 -46.78 -2.50 -1.85
N GLU A 188 -46.98 -2.23 -3.14
CA GLU A 188 -45.91 -1.72 -4.01
C GLU A 188 -45.40 -0.35 -3.52
N LYS A 189 -46.31 0.59 -3.18
CA LYS A 189 -45.92 1.90 -2.61
C LYS A 189 -45.13 1.76 -1.30
N THR A 190 -45.55 0.88 -0.37
CA THR A 190 -44.83 0.71 0.90
C THR A 190 -43.46 0.06 0.70
N ALA A 191 -43.32 -0.86 -0.26
CA ALA A 191 -42.02 -1.39 -0.68
C ALA A 191 -41.11 -0.31 -1.30
N PHE A 192 -41.66 0.64 -2.06
CA PHE A 192 -40.88 1.78 -2.56
C PHE A 192 -40.50 2.78 -1.46
N LEU A 193 -41.42 3.12 -0.54
CA LEU A 193 -41.15 4.03 0.57
C LEU A 193 -40.07 3.50 1.52
N THR A 194 -40.16 2.22 1.91
CA THR A 194 -39.13 1.57 2.74
C THR A 194 -37.77 1.52 2.05
N LYS A 195 -37.74 1.29 0.72
CA LYS A 195 -36.50 1.39 -0.07
C LYS A 195 -35.94 2.81 -0.13
N ILE A 196 -36.78 3.83 -0.26
CA ILE A 196 -36.36 5.24 -0.26
C ILE A 196 -35.75 5.59 1.11
N GLN A 197 -36.42 5.27 2.22
CA GLN A 197 -35.90 5.48 3.57
C GLN A 197 -34.56 4.74 3.81
N GLY A 198 -34.42 3.52 3.29
CA GLY A 198 -33.15 2.78 3.31
C GLY A 198 -32.02 3.44 2.51
N LEU A 199 -32.35 4.14 1.42
CA LEU A 199 -31.38 4.92 0.64
C LEU A 199 -31.06 6.27 1.30
N GLU A 200 -32.04 6.95 1.90
CA GLU A 200 -31.86 8.21 2.64
C GLU A 200 -30.94 8.01 3.85
N THR A 201 -31.20 6.97 4.66
CA THR A 201 -30.34 6.62 5.81
C THR A 201 -28.92 6.23 5.39
N LEU A 202 -28.76 5.52 4.27
CA LEU A 202 -27.44 5.20 3.71
C LEU A 202 -26.72 6.46 3.23
N LEU A 203 -27.40 7.36 2.52
CA LEU A 203 -26.84 8.63 2.07
C LEU A 203 -26.42 9.51 3.25
N GLN A 204 -27.24 9.60 4.29
CA GLN A 204 -26.92 10.36 5.49
C GLN A 204 -25.68 9.80 6.20
N ARG A 205 -25.59 8.47 6.35
CA ARG A 205 -24.39 7.82 6.87
C ARG A 205 -23.14 8.09 6.01
N LEU A 206 -23.26 8.06 4.68
CA LEU A 206 -22.14 8.40 3.79
C LEU A 206 -21.72 9.87 3.89
N THR A 207 -22.66 10.79 4.15
CA THR A 207 -22.30 12.19 4.43
C THR A 207 -21.61 12.35 5.78
N GLU A 208 -22.05 11.64 6.82
CA GLU A 208 -21.40 11.64 8.14
C GLU A 208 -19.98 11.03 8.06
N GLU A 209 -19.80 9.90 7.37
CA GLU A 209 -18.49 9.28 7.12
C GLU A 209 -17.57 10.20 6.28
N ARG A 210 -18.11 10.95 5.30
CA ARG A 210 -17.37 11.98 4.56
C ARG A 210 -16.90 13.10 5.47
N ASP A 211 -17.79 13.63 6.32
CA ASP A 211 -17.50 14.80 7.16
C ASP A 211 -16.49 14.45 8.25
N GLN A 212 -16.58 13.24 8.81
CA GLN A 212 -15.55 12.71 9.70
C GLN A 212 -14.19 12.59 8.98
N ALA A 213 -14.15 12.03 7.76
CA ALA A 213 -12.91 11.92 7.00
C ALA A 213 -12.30 13.28 6.64
N GLN A 214 -13.13 14.30 6.34
CA GLN A 214 -12.69 15.67 6.11
C GLN A 214 -12.13 16.32 7.39
N TYR A 215 -12.76 16.08 8.54
CA TYR A 215 -12.25 16.56 9.84
C TYR A 215 -10.91 15.91 10.21
N GLU A 216 -10.78 14.58 10.03
CA GLU A 216 -9.52 13.86 10.24
C GLU A 216 -8.42 14.34 9.28
N GLN A 217 -8.75 14.61 8.02
CA GLN A 217 -7.83 15.19 7.04
C GLN A 217 -7.36 16.59 7.44
N SER A 218 -8.27 17.49 7.86
CA SER A 218 -7.92 18.83 8.34
C SER A 218 -6.98 18.75 9.55
N LYS A 219 -7.32 17.92 10.55
CA LYS A 219 -6.50 17.73 11.75
C LYS A 219 -5.10 17.18 11.43
N ALA A 220 -4.99 16.27 10.47
CA ALA A 220 -3.70 15.77 9.99
C ALA A 220 -2.91 16.85 9.24
N GLN A 221 -3.57 17.69 8.46
CA GLN A 221 -2.97 18.83 7.76
C GLN A 221 -2.45 19.89 8.73
N ASP A 222 -3.21 20.23 9.77
CA ASP A 222 -2.80 21.17 10.82
C ASP A 222 -1.57 20.67 11.60
N ALA A 223 -1.56 19.38 11.94
CA ALA A 223 -0.39 18.75 12.57
C ALA A 223 0.84 18.75 11.64
N ASN A 224 0.66 18.48 10.35
CA ASN A 224 1.75 18.52 9.36
C ASN A 224 2.30 19.94 9.17
N ASN A 225 1.44 20.96 9.13
CA ASN A 225 1.83 22.37 9.11
C ASN A 225 2.64 22.76 10.35
N ALA A 226 2.24 22.30 11.53
CA ALA A 226 2.98 22.50 12.77
C ALA A 226 4.36 21.82 12.74
N TYR A 227 4.45 20.58 12.25
CA TYR A 227 5.74 19.91 12.07
C TYR A 227 6.65 20.64 11.09
N ALA A 228 6.12 21.08 9.93
CA ALA A 228 6.86 21.87 8.95
C ALA A 228 7.40 23.19 9.54
N HIS A 229 6.63 23.87 10.38
CA HIS A 229 7.10 25.05 11.12
C HIS A 229 8.27 24.71 12.05
N THR A 230 8.12 23.68 12.89
CA THR A 230 9.19 23.27 13.83
C THR A 230 10.46 22.80 13.11
N ILE A 231 10.34 22.17 11.94
CA ILE A 231 11.48 21.77 11.11
C ILE A 231 12.20 23.03 10.58
N SER A 232 11.46 24.00 10.03
CA SER A 232 12.03 25.27 9.56
C SER A 232 12.72 26.07 10.68
N GLU A 233 12.15 26.08 11.89
CA GLU A 233 12.80 26.68 13.07
C GLU A 233 14.10 25.96 13.46
N LEU A 234 14.12 24.62 13.43
CA LEU A 234 15.32 23.83 13.70
C LEU A 234 16.39 23.98 12.62
N GLU A 235 16.02 24.03 11.35
CA GLU A 235 16.92 24.30 10.22
C GLU A 235 17.55 25.69 10.33
N ALA A 236 16.74 26.72 10.66
CA ALA A 236 17.24 28.07 10.89
C ALA A 236 18.17 28.16 12.11
N ASN A 237 17.90 27.41 13.18
CA ASN A 237 18.77 27.36 14.36
C ASN A 237 20.06 26.58 14.10
N LEU A 238 20.02 25.50 13.31
CA LEU A 238 21.21 24.77 12.86
C LEU A 238 22.10 25.67 12.00
N ALA A 239 21.53 26.40 11.04
CA ALA A 239 22.26 27.35 10.21
C ALA A 239 22.95 28.45 11.03
N LYS A 240 22.27 29.01 12.06
CA LYS A 240 22.85 29.97 13.00
C LYS A 240 24.00 29.35 13.80
N LEU A 241 23.81 28.17 14.40
CA LEU A 241 24.84 27.49 15.18
C LEU A 241 26.06 27.13 14.32
N GLN A 242 25.85 26.77 13.06
CA GLN A 242 26.93 26.54 12.09
C GLN A 242 27.69 27.84 11.77
N GLN A 243 27.00 28.97 11.65
CA GLN A 243 27.63 30.29 11.48
C GLN A 243 28.44 30.69 12.72
N GLU A 244 27.88 30.54 13.92
CA GLU A 244 28.57 30.81 15.20
C GLU A 244 29.80 29.91 15.38
N TYR A 245 29.72 28.63 14.98
CA TYR A 245 30.87 27.72 14.97
C TYR A 245 31.98 28.19 14.02
N LEU A 246 31.65 28.63 12.80
CA LEU A 246 32.63 29.14 11.86
C LEU A 246 33.26 30.46 12.33
N GLU A 247 32.47 31.37 12.92
CA GLU A 247 32.98 32.63 13.47
C GLU A 247 33.92 32.39 14.68
N THR A 248 33.55 31.49 15.59
CA THR A 248 34.39 31.13 16.74
C THR A 248 35.66 30.38 16.33
N ALA A 249 35.58 29.48 15.33
CA ALA A 249 36.74 28.81 14.76
C ALA A 249 37.71 29.81 14.09
N HIS A 250 37.19 30.76 13.30
CA HIS A 250 38.00 31.82 12.70
C HIS A 250 38.64 32.73 13.76
N LYS A 251 37.90 33.11 14.80
CA LYS A 251 38.43 33.90 15.91
C LYS A 251 39.55 33.15 16.66
N LEU A 252 39.38 31.85 16.90
CA LEU A 252 40.42 31.00 17.49
C LEU A 252 41.66 30.92 16.59
N GLN A 253 41.49 30.74 15.28
CA GLN A 253 42.59 30.73 14.31
C GLN A 253 43.37 32.06 14.33
N MET A 254 42.68 33.20 14.38
CA MET A 254 43.32 34.52 14.49
C MET A 254 44.13 34.66 15.80
N GLN A 255 43.58 34.23 16.93
CA GLN A 255 44.30 34.22 18.22
C GLN A 255 45.49 33.24 18.22
N MET A 256 45.39 32.11 17.52
CA MET A 256 46.53 31.19 17.34
C MET A 256 47.65 31.86 16.56
N MET A 257 47.35 32.53 15.43
CA MET A 257 48.33 33.27 14.65
C MET A 257 48.98 34.41 15.45
N GLU A 258 48.18 35.17 16.22
CA GLU A 258 48.67 36.23 17.12
C GLU A 258 49.61 35.68 18.20
N THR A 259 49.23 34.59 18.88
CA THR A 259 50.11 33.96 19.90
C THR A 259 51.34 33.27 19.30
N GLU A 260 51.30 32.84 18.04
CA GLU A 260 52.48 32.35 17.32
C GLU A 260 53.44 33.51 16.98
N GLN A 261 52.90 34.63 16.52
CA GLN A 261 53.67 35.84 16.23
C GLN A 261 54.38 36.38 17.49
N LEU A 262 53.64 36.51 18.60
CA LEU A 262 54.22 36.92 19.90
C LEU A 262 55.28 35.93 20.41
N ARG A 263 55.14 34.62 20.13
CA ARG A 263 56.19 33.63 20.44
C ARG A 263 57.45 33.83 19.60
N LYS A 264 57.31 34.12 18.30
CA LYS A 264 58.45 34.43 17.39
C LYS A 264 59.19 35.68 17.85
N GLU A 265 58.46 36.75 18.16
CA GLU A 265 59.04 37.99 18.70
C GLU A 265 59.79 37.74 20.02
N LEU A 266 59.20 36.96 20.95
CA LEU A 266 59.87 36.59 22.20
C LEU A 266 61.15 35.74 21.96
N GLN A 267 61.14 34.83 20.98
CA GLN A 267 62.33 34.08 20.57
C GLN A 267 63.42 35.01 20.01
N GLU A 268 63.05 35.98 19.17
CA GLU A 268 64.00 37.00 18.68
C GLU A 268 64.57 37.84 19.83
N TYR A 269 63.75 38.30 20.77
CA TYR A 269 64.23 39.05 21.94
C TYR A 269 65.18 38.21 22.80
N ARG A 270 64.88 36.91 23.01
CA ARG A 270 65.79 35.98 23.69
C ARG A 270 67.12 35.82 22.95
N HIS A 271 67.09 35.64 21.63
CA HIS A 271 68.31 35.50 20.83
C HIS A 271 69.16 36.79 20.84
N LYS A 272 68.53 37.96 20.68
CA LYS A 272 69.19 39.28 20.79
C LYS A 272 69.81 39.49 22.17
N ALA A 273 69.11 39.09 23.24
CA ALA A 273 69.63 39.16 24.61
C ALA A 273 70.81 38.21 24.85
N GLN A 274 70.72 36.95 24.40
CA GLN A 274 71.80 35.97 24.47
C GLN A 274 73.05 36.44 23.71
N TYR A 275 72.88 36.95 22.49
CA TYR A 275 73.98 37.50 21.70
C TYR A 275 74.64 38.71 22.40
N SER A 276 73.83 39.61 22.98
CA SER A 276 74.36 40.74 23.76
C SER A 276 75.09 40.31 25.03
N LEU A 277 74.65 39.22 25.67
CA LEU A 277 75.32 38.64 26.84
C LEU A 277 76.66 38.01 26.43
N GLN A 278 76.65 37.12 25.43
CA GLN A 278 77.87 36.49 24.88
C GLN A 278 78.91 37.51 24.43
N MET A 279 78.50 38.61 23.78
CA MET A 279 79.41 39.68 23.39
C MET A 279 80.04 40.39 24.60
N LYS A 280 79.29 40.56 25.69
CA LYS A 280 79.81 41.12 26.95
C LYS A 280 80.72 40.13 27.67
N ASP A 281 80.38 38.85 27.70
CA ASP A 281 81.17 37.80 28.32
C ASP A 281 82.52 37.61 27.59
N ASN A 282 82.51 37.68 26.25
CA ASN A 282 83.73 37.68 25.44
C ASN A 282 84.62 38.91 25.75
N LEU A 283 84.04 40.10 25.87
CA LEU A 283 84.76 41.32 26.27
C LEU A 283 85.33 41.20 27.70
N ILE A 284 84.58 40.61 28.63
CA ILE A 284 85.04 40.33 30.01
C ILE A 284 86.19 39.32 29.98
N ALA A 285 86.11 38.28 29.14
CA ALA A 285 87.19 37.30 28.97
C ALA A 285 88.46 37.94 28.39
N GLU A 286 88.35 38.82 27.40
CA GLU A 286 89.47 39.59 26.83
C GLU A 286 90.11 40.52 27.89
N LEU A 287 89.30 41.23 28.66
CA LEU A 287 89.76 42.08 29.76
C LEU A 287 90.41 41.26 30.90
N LYS A 288 89.90 40.07 31.20
CA LYS A 288 90.45 39.17 32.23
C LYS A 288 91.75 38.52 31.77
N ALA A 289 91.86 38.12 30.49
CA ALA A 289 93.08 37.58 29.90
C ALA A 289 94.22 38.62 29.90
N ASN A 290 93.92 39.88 29.62
CA ASN A 290 94.87 40.99 29.75
C ASN A 290 95.12 41.42 31.22
N GLY A 291 94.26 40.99 32.16
CA GLY A 291 94.27 41.44 33.56
C GLY A 291 95.05 40.56 34.54
N VAL A 292 95.47 39.35 34.15
CA VAL A 292 96.15 38.39 35.06
C VAL A 292 97.47 37.89 34.47
N SER A 293 98.51 38.72 34.57
CA SER A 293 99.92 38.35 34.31
C SER A 293 100.82 38.82 35.45
N ALA A 294 100.51 38.39 36.67
CA ALA A 294 101.32 38.66 37.86
C ALA A 294 101.15 37.58 38.94
N GLY A 295 102.22 36.81 39.23
CA GLY A 295 102.43 36.24 40.58
C GLY A 295 102.26 34.72 40.80
N SER A 296 103.09 33.90 40.15
CA SER A 296 103.81 32.74 40.74
C SER A 296 103.28 32.03 42.02
N ALA A 297 102.89 30.75 41.94
CA ALA A 297 102.82 29.84 43.09
C ALA A 297 103.29 28.37 42.82
N THR A 298 104.39 28.21 42.05
CA THR A 298 104.94 26.91 41.61
C THR A 298 105.46 26.02 42.74
N LYS A 299 104.54 25.26 43.38
CA LYS A 299 104.71 23.93 44.04
C LYS A 299 103.53 23.54 44.95
N SER A 300 102.61 24.45 45.23
CA SER A 300 101.27 24.10 45.74
C SER A 300 100.22 24.03 44.64
N GLU A 301 100.55 24.53 43.44
CA GLU A 301 99.77 24.38 42.20
C GLU A 301 99.55 22.88 41.91
N ASP A 302 100.60 22.08 41.65
CA ASP A 302 100.49 20.68 41.19
C ASP A 302 99.48 19.77 41.95
N GLU A 303 99.41 19.78 43.29
CA GLU A 303 98.42 18.95 44.04
C GLU A 303 97.01 19.55 44.03
N ASN A 304 96.87 20.88 44.03
CA ASN A 304 95.57 21.53 43.94
C ASN A 304 95.03 21.46 42.51
N ASP A 305 95.89 21.56 41.51
CA ASP A 305 95.58 21.40 40.09
C ASP A 305 95.22 19.94 39.79
N LEU A 306 95.94 18.96 40.34
CA LEU A 306 95.55 17.55 40.21
C LEU A 306 94.18 17.27 40.84
N ARG A 307 93.89 17.87 42.01
CA ARG A 307 92.56 17.79 42.65
C ARG A 307 91.47 18.53 41.87
N LEU A 308 91.79 19.69 41.29
CA LEU A 308 90.89 20.48 40.47
C LEU A 308 90.53 19.73 39.19
N VAL A 309 91.53 19.23 38.45
CA VAL A 309 91.37 18.39 37.26
C VAL A 309 90.59 17.11 37.59
N GLN A 310 90.79 16.50 38.76
CA GLN A 310 90.00 15.34 39.16
C GLN A 310 88.54 15.71 39.50
N MET A 311 88.29 16.86 40.13
CA MET A 311 86.92 17.36 40.36
C MET A 311 86.22 17.76 39.06
N GLU A 312 86.94 18.35 38.10
CA GLU A 312 86.46 18.65 36.75
C GLU A 312 86.16 17.38 35.96
N LEU A 313 87.02 16.35 36.06
CA LEU A 313 86.80 15.04 35.45
C LEU A 313 85.53 14.38 36.01
N ASP A 314 85.32 14.42 37.32
CA ASP A 314 84.15 13.83 37.95
C ASP A 314 82.87 14.66 37.69
N ALA A 315 82.97 15.98 37.54
CA ALA A 315 81.89 16.83 37.04
C ALA A 315 81.53 16.51 35.59
N LEU A 316 82.52 16.40 34.69
CA LEU A 316 82.34 15.99 33.30
C LEU A 316 81.73 14.59 33.16
N LYS A 317 82.09 13.64 34.04
CA LYS A 317 81.42 12.32 34.10
C LYS A 317 79.97 12.45 34.52
N HIS A 318 79.65 13.31 35.48
CA HIS A 318 78.27 13.52 35.93
C HIS A 318 77.43 14.19 34.84
N GLU A 319 77.95 15.20 34.16
CA GLU A 319 77.32 15.84 32.99
C GLU A 319 77.14 14.85 31.83
N HIS A 320 78.13 14.00 31.57
CA HIS A 320 78.00 12.94 30.56
C HIS A 320 76.93 11.92 30.95
N GLN A 321 76.86 11.49 32.21
CA GLN A 321 75.81 10.60 32.69
C GLN A 321 74.42 11.26 32.59
N GLN A 322 74.30 12.52 33.00
CA GLN A 322 73.07 13.30 32.88
C GLN A 322 72.61 13.42 31.42
N THR A 323 73.49 13.78 30.50
CA THR A 323 73.14 13.89 29.06
C THR A 323 72.81 12.54 28.44
N VAL A 324 73.38 11.44 28.92
CA VAL A 324 73.00 10.06 28.53
C VAL A 324 71.61 9.70 29.05
N ASP A 325 71.29 10.05 30.30
CA ASP A 325 69.98 9.77 30.90
C ASP A 325 68.87 10.66 30.30
N GLU A 326 69.15 11.93 30.00
CA GLU A 326 68.28 12.84 29.22
C GLU A 326 68.09 12.32 27.79
N SER A 327 69.16 11.85 27.14
CA SER A 327 69.05 11.18 25.82
C SER A 327 68.22 9.90 25.89
N ARG A 328 68.19 9.21 27.04
CA ARG A 328 67.40 8.00 27.26
C ARG A 328 65.93 8.34 27.50
N THR A 329 65.61 9.35 28.30
CA THR A 329 64.22 9.79 28.53
C THR A 329 63.60 10.36 27.26
N LEU A 330 64.33 11.18 26.48
CA LEU A 330 63.88 11.67 25.18
C LEU A 330 63.62 10.55 24.17
N ARG A 331 64.46 9.49 24.16
CA ARG A 331 64.20 8.29 23.33
C ARG A 331 62.93 7.57 23.75
N MET A 332 62.69 7.39 25.06
CA MET A 332 61.46 6.77 25.56
C MET A 332 60.22 7.61 25.21
N GLN A 333 60.28 8.94 25.34
CA GLN A 333 59.20 9.84 24.93
C GLN A 333 58.92 9.79 23.43
N LEU A 334 59.96 9.72 22.58
CA LEU A 334 59.78 9.54 21.13
C LEU A 334 59.18 8.18 20.78
N GLU A 335 59.54 7.13 21.53
CA GLU A 335 58.97 5.79 21.39
C GLU A 335 57.51 5.70 21.87
N GLU A 336 57.15 6.40 22.93
CA GLU A 336 55.78 6.54 23.45
C GLU A 336 54.91 7.30 22.46
N LEU A 337 55.33 8.50 22.04
CA LEU A 337 54.63 9.32 21.05
C LEU A 337 54.47 8.60 19.70
N ARG A 338 55.42 7.73 19.33
CA ARG A 338 55.32 6.86 18.14
C ARG A 338 54.29 5.75 18.33
N ARG A 339 54.19 5.15 19.52
CA ARG A 339 53.14 4.15 19.83
C ARG A 339 51.76 4.80 19.84
N ASP A 340 51.62 5.99 20.41
CA ASP A 340 50.37 6.75 20.40
C ASP A 340 49.95 7.12 18.98
N TRP A 341 50.88 7.60 18.15
CA TRP A 341 50.61 7.85 16.74
C TRP A 341 50.19 6.59 15.98
N GLN A 342 50.84 5.45 16.24
CA GLN A 342 50.44 4.17 15.65
C GLN A 342 49.03 3.74 16.09
N MET A 343 48.72 3.86 17.38
CA MET A 343 47.41 3.52 17.96
C MET A 343 46.30 4.41 17.38
N VAL A 344 46.51 5.73 17.32
CA VAL A 344 45.57 6.69 16.74
C VAL A 344 45.38 6.44 15.24
N ASN A 345 46.46 6.13 14.51
CA ASN A 345 46.37 5.77 13.10
C ASN A 345 45.58 4.46 12.90
N GLU A 346 45.80 3.43 13.72
CA GLU A 346 45.04 2.17 13.67
C GLU A 346 43.56 2.39 14.02
N GLN A 347 43.25 3.19 15.04
CA GLN A 347 41.88 3.63 15.38
C GLN A 347 41.22 4.38 14.21
N HIS A 348 41.93 5.29 13.54
CA HIS A 348 41.40 5.96 12.36
C HIS A 348 41.18 5.00 11.18
N THR A 349 42.09 4.07 10.92
CA THR A 349 41.90 3.08 9.82
C THR A 349 40.72 2.15 10.09
N THR A 350 40.53 1.70 11.32
CA THR A 350 39.39 0.84 11.72
C THR A 350 38.08 1.61 11.70
N TYR A 351 38.05 2.88 12.14
CA TYR A 351 36.89 3.76 12.00
C TYR A 351 36.52 4.02 10.52
N ILE A 352 37.51 4.27 9.67
CA ILE A 352 37.29 4.43 8.22
C ILE A 352 36.80 3.12 7.57
N ALA A 353 37.28 1.96 8.04
CA ALA A 353 36.80 0.66 7.56
C ALA A 353 35.34 0.38 8.01
N SER A 354 34.99 0.67 9.27
CA SER A 354 33.64 0.45 9.80
C SER A 354 32.60 1.38 9.16
N THR A 355 32.95 2.66 8.96
CA THR A 355 32.10 3.63 8.25
C THR A 355 31.90 3.23 6.79
N ARG A 356 32.94 2.81 6.06
CA ARG A 356 32.80 2.27 4.69
C ARG A 356 31.92 1.01 4.64
N ALA A 357 32.06 0.10 5.61
CA ALA A 357 31.21 -1.09 5.69
C ALA A 357 29.73 -0.73 5.92
N ALA A 358 29.45 0.25 6.80
CA ALA A 358 28.10 0.77 7.02
C ALA A 358 27.52 1.48 5.79
N GLU A 359 28.32 2.28 5.07
CA GLU A 359 27.88 2.85 3.80
C GLU A 359 27.58 1.77 2.76
N GLU A 360 28.37 0.69 2.72
CA GLU A 360 28.12 -0.43 1.81
C GLU A 360 26.83 -1.19 2.13
N THR A 361 26.50 -1.41 3.40
CA THR A 361 25.23 -2.06 3.78
C THR A 361 24.06 -1.16 3.42
N LEU A 362 24.10 0.13 3.74
CA LEU A 362 23.07 1.11 3.33
C LEU A 362 22.93 1.20 1.80
N ARG A 363 24.04 1.16 1.05
CA ARG A 363 24.02 1.10 -0.44
C ARG A 363 23.45 -0.22 -0.97
N LYS A 364 23.57 -1.34 -0.25
CA LYS A 364 22.93 -2.63 -0.61
C LYS A 364 21.44 -2.58 -0.31
N GLU A 365 21.04 -2.12 0.87
CA GLU A 365 19.64 -1.94 1.26
C GLU A 365 18.89 -1.00 0.30
N LEU A 366 19.46 0.17 -0.02
CA LEU A 366 18.89 1.12 -0.98
C LEU A 366 18.72 0.53 -2.39
N ARG A 367 19.61 -0.39 -2.82
CA ARG A 367 19.42 -1.13 -4.08
C ARG A 367 18.26 -2.11 -3.96
N THR A 368 18.19 -2.90 -2.89
CA THR A 368 17.08 -3.85 -2.68
C THR A 368 15.72 -3.16 -2.54
N GLU A 369 15.65 -1.98 -1.91
CA GLU A 369 14.42 -1.18 -1.86
C GLU A 369 14.05 -0.60 -3.22
N ARG A 370 15.01 -0.12 -4.02
CA ARG A 370 14.75 0.28 -5.41
C ARG A 370 14.24 -0.89 -6.26
N GLU A 371 14.79 -2.08 -6.10
CA GLU A 371 14.31 -3.30 -6.78
C GLU A 371 12.90 -3.69 -6.33
N ARG A 372 12.60 -3.62 -5.02
CA ARG A 372 11.24 -3.83 -4.47
C ARG A 372 10.23 -2.80 -5.00
N LEU A 373 10.62 -1.53 -5.07
CA LEU A 373 9.79 -0.46 -5.62
C LEU A 373 9.52 -0.68 -7.12
N LEU A 374 10.52 -1.04 -7.92
CA LEU A 374 10.34 -1.37 -9.33
C LEU A 374 9.47 -2.62 -9.54
N ALA A 375 9.65 -3.65 -8.70
CA ALA A 375 8.82 -4.86 -8.74
C ALA A 375 7.35 -4.53 -8.45
N THR A 376 7.07 -3.82 -7.35
CA THR A 376 5.69 -3.41 -6.98
C THR A 376 5.09 -2.42 -7.98
N GLU A 377 5.87 -1.51 -8.58
CA GLU A 377 5.38 -0.65 -9.65
C GLU A 377 5.00 -1.47 -10.89
N SER A 378 5.82 -2.47 -11.27
CA SER A 378 5.54 -3.36 -12.39
C SER A 378 4.27 -4.19 -12.17
N GLU A 379 4.06 -4.71 -10.95
CA GLU A 379 2.85 -5.42 -10.56
C GLU A 379 1.62 -4.50 -10.63
N GLN A 380 1.71 -3.29 -10.09
CA GLN A 380 0.64 -2.29 -10.19
C GLN A 380 0.36 -1.84 -11.62
N ARG A 381 1.32 -1.94 -12.55
CA ARG A 381 1.10 -1.70 -14.00
C ARG A 381 0.36 -2.87 -14.62
N ILE A 382 0.71 -4.12 -14.28
CA ILE A 382 0.01 -5.34 -14.74
C ILE A 382 -1.44 -5.35 -14.24
N GLN A 383 -1.66 -5.18 -12.93
CA GLN A 383 -3.01 -5.12 -12.34
C GLN A 383 -3.86 -4.00 -12.96
N ALA A 384 -3.27 -2.84 -13.26
CA ALA A 384 -3.98 -1.75 -13.94
C ALA A 384 -4.37 -2.11 -15.39
N GLN A 385 -3.51 -2.83 -16.12
CA GLN A 385 -3.84 -3.35 -17.46
C GLN A 385 -4.92 -4.43 -17.40
N GLU A 386 -4.91 -5.30 -16.39
CA GLU A 386 -5.95 -6.31 -16.17
C GLU A 386 -7.30 -5.67 -15.86
N LEU A 387 -7.35 -4.68 -14.96
CA LEU A 387 -8.55 -3.91 -14.69
C LEU A 387 -9.06 -3.16 -15.92
N ALA A 388 -8.18 -2.63 -16.78
CA ALA A 388 -8.56 -2.03 -18.05
C ALA A 388 -9.16 -3.06 -19.03
N LYS A 389 -8.54 -4.23 -19.17
CA LYS A 389 -9.06 -5.35 -19.98
C LYS A 389 -10.41 -5.84 -19.48
N LEU A 390 -10.58 -6.02 -18.17
CA LEU A 390 -11.85 -6.42 -17.55
C LEU A 390 -12.95 -5.38 -17.74
N ARG A 391 -12.64 -4.07 -17.60
CA ARG A 391 -13.59 -2.99 -17.92
C ARG A 391 -13.98 -2.97 -19.39
N GLN A 392 -13.04 -3.19 -20.30
CA GLN A 392 -13.32 -3.30 -21.73
C GLN A 392 -14.17 -4.54 -22.05
N GLN A 393 -13.90 -5.69 -21.41
CA GLN A 393 -14.73 -6.89 -21.54
C GLN A 393 -16.15 -6.67 -21.01
N LEU A 394 -16.32 -6.02 -19.86
CA LEU A 394 -17.63 -5.66 -19.31
C LEU A 394 -18.38 -4.70 -20.25
N SER A 395 -17.70 -3.67 -20.77
CA SER A 395 -18.28 -2.73 -21.74
C SER A 395 -18.73 -3.44 -23.02
N ASN A 396 -17.90 -4.34 -23.56
CA ASN A 396 -18.25 -5.16 -24.72
C ASN A 396 -19.43 -6.10 -24.43
N GLN A 397 -19.50 -6.70 -23.23
CA GLN A 397 -20.65 -7.51 -22.81
C GLN A 397 -21.92 -6.68 -22.67
N MET A 398 -21.83 -5.47 -22.12
CA MET A 398 -22.95 -4.54 -22.00
C MET A 398 -23.46 -4.09 -23.37
N ALA A 399 -22.56 -3.76 -24.31
CA ALA A 399 -22.90 -3.46 -25.70
C ALA A 399 -23.54 -4.66 -26.42
N ALA A 400 -23.00 -5.88 -26.22
CA ALA A 400 -23.58 -7.10 -26.78
C ALA A 400 -24.94 -7.49 -26.16
N ALA A 401 -25.18 -7.15 -24.90
CA ALA A 401 -26.48 -7.30 -24.25
C ALA A 401 -27.48 -6.26 -24.78
N ALA A 402 -27.06 -5.01 -24.95
CA ALA A 402 -27.89 -3.93 -25.50
C ALA A 402 -28.32 -4.20 -26.95
N THR A 403 -27.41 -4.67 -27.82
CA THR A 403 -27.78 -5.02 -29.20
C THR A 403 -28.72 -6.22 -29.27
N ARG A 404 -28.53 -7.23 -28.41
CA ARG A 404 -29.48 -8.36 -28.28
C ARG A 404 -30.85 -7.90 -27.76
N LEU A 405 -30.90 -6.96 -26.83
CA LEU A 405 -32.16 -6.39 -26.33
C LEU A 405 -32.88 -5.63 -27.46
N GLN A 406 -32.16 -4.76 -28.18
CA GLN A 406 -32.69 -4.03 -29.34
C GLN A 406 -33.20 -4.98 -30.45
N GLU A 407 -32.52 -6.10 -30.71
CA GLU A 407 -32.99 -7.12 -31.64
C GLU A 407 -34.30 -7.77 -31.14
N LYS A 408 -34.41 -8.03 -29.84
CA LYS A 408 -35.63 -8.59 -29.22
C LYS A 408 -36.79 -7.59 -29.24
N ASP A 409 -36.54 -6.32 -29.00
CA ASP A 409 -37.54 -5.27 -29.10
C ASP A 409 -38.05 -5.12 -30.55
N ALA A 410 -37.15 -5.15 -31.54
CA ALA A 410 -37.52 -5.17 -32.96
C ALA A 410 -38.29 -6.45 -33.37
N GLN A 411 -37.97 -7.60 -32.77
CA GLN A 411 -38.76 -8.85 -32.95
C GLN A 411 -40.16 -8.71 -32.32
N LEU A 412 -40.29 -8.11 -31.14
CA LEU A 412 -41.58 -7.84 -30.49
C LEU A 412 -42.41 -6.83 -31.28
N GLU A 413 -41.80 -5.79 -31.84
CA GLU A 413 -42.46 -4.79 -32.68
C GLU A 413 -42.98 -5.42 -33.98
N LYS A 414 -42.18 -6.25 -34.65
CA LYS A 414 -42.62 -7.06 -35.80
C LYS A 414 -43.78 -8.00 -35.45
N LEU A 415 -43.72 -8.68 -34.30
CA LEU A 415 -44.80 -9.55 -33.85
C LEU A 415 -46.09 -8.77 -33.51
N ARG A 416 -45.97 -7.58 -32.90
CA ARG A 416 -47.12 -6.68 -32.69
C ARG A 416 -47.75 -6.25 -34.03
N ALA A 417 -46.93 -5.84 -35.00
CA ALA A 417 -47.39 -5.46 -36.33
C ALA A 417 -48.07 -6.63 -37.07
N GLU A 418 -47.52 -7.84 -36.97
CA GLU A 418 -48.10 -9.06 -37.56
C GLU A 418 -49.40 -9.49 -36.87
N VAL A 419 -49.50 -9.39 -35.55
CA VAL A 419 -50.76 -9.60 -34.81
C VAL A 419 -51.81 -8.56 -35.20
N GLN A 420 -51.41 -7.29 -35.32
CA GLN A 420 -52.32 -6.21 -35.72
C GLN A 420 -52.79 -6.38 -37.19
N ARG A 421 -51.90 -6.82 -38.08
CA ARG A 421 -52.25 -7.19 -39.46
C ARG A 421 -53.19 -8.40 -39.51
N ARG A 422 -52.94 -9.45 -38.71
CA ARG A 422 -53.79 -10.64 -38.61
C ARG A 422 -55.17 -10.32 -38.04
N ASN A 423 -55.25 -9.44 -37.04
CA ASN A 423 -56.53 -8.97 -36.49
C ASN A 423 -57.31 -8.15 -37.54
N ALA A 424 -56.62 -7.33 -38.36
CA ALA A 424 -57.24 -6.61 -39.45
C ALA A 424 -57.73 -7.52 -40.59
N THR A 425 -56.99 -8.57 -40.96
CA THR A 425 -57.44 -9.53 -41.98
C THR A 425 -58.51 -10.52 -41.49
N MET A 426 -58.55 -10.86 -40.20
CA MET A 426 -59.65 -11.63 -39.61
C MET A 426 -61.01 -10.94 -39.73
N HIS A 427 -61.05 -9.62 -39.89
CA HIS A 427 -62.27 -8.85 -40.05
C HIS A 427 -62.88 -8.88 -41.47
N VAL A 428 -62.27 -9.60 -42.44
CA VAL A 428 -62.62 -9.45 -43.88
C VAL A 428 -62.99 -10.74 -44.61
N ALA A 429 -62.54 -11.94 -44.19
CA ALA A 429 -62.50 -13.08 -45.12
C ALA A 429 -63.12 -14.41 -44.62
N ASP A 430 -64.41 -14.61 -44.89
CA ASP A 430 -65.09 -15.93 -44.88
C ASP A 430 -64.80 -16.76 -46.17
N GLY A 431 -63.66 -16.50 -46.82
CA GLY A 431 -63.27 -17.09 -48.11
C GLY A 431 -61.78 -17.43 -48.24
N ALA A 432 -60.94 -17.07 -47.25
CA ALA A 432 -59.48 -17.24 -47.32
C ALA A 432 -58.96 -18.58 -46.76
N ALA A 433 -59.84 -19.51 -46.39
CA ALA A 433 -59.45 -20.75 -45.71
C ALA A 433 -58.38 -21.55 -46.47
N VAL A 434 -58.52 -21.68 -47.81
CA VAL A 434 -57.59 -22.46 -48.65
C VAL A 434 -56.20 -21.83 -48.71
N ASP A 435 -56.10 -20.53 -48.99
CA ASP A 435 -54.80 -19.82 -49.04
C ASP A 435 -54.06 -19.86 -47.70
N THR A 436 -54.78 -19.79 -46.57
CA THR A 436 -54.14 -19.89 -45.24
C THR A 436 -53.52 -21.27 -44.96
N PHE A 437 -54.01 -22.34 -45.58
CA PHE A 437 -53.38 -23.66 -45.45
C PHE A 437 -52.08 -23.74 -46.25
N ASP A 438 -52.08 -23.27 -47.50
CA ASP A 438 -50.88 -23.23 -48.34
C ASP A 438 -49.81 -22.28 -47.77
N GLU A 439 -50.21 -21.14 -47.22
CA GLU A 439 -49.32 -20.23 -46.51
C GLU A 439 -48.76 -20.87 -45.23
N ARG A 440 -49.58 -21.60 -44.47
CA ARG A 440 -49.12 -22.35 -43.29
C ARG A 440 -48.17 -23.48 -43.65
N ILE A 441 -48.39 -24.18 -44.76
CA ILE A 441 -47.46 -25.21 -45.27
C ILE A 441 -46.13 -24.53 -45.66
N LYS A 442 -46.14 -23.42 -46.41
CA LYS A 442 -44.93 -22.66 -46.75
C LYS A 442 -44.17 -22.19 -45.51
N VAL A 443 -44.85 -21.64 -44.50
CA VAL A 443 -44.23 -21.20 -43.24
C VAL A 443 -43.65 -22.38 -42.44
N LEU A 444 -44.34 -23.52 -42.39
CA LEU A 444 -43.82 -24.74 -41.74
C LEU A 444 -42.59 -25.30 -42.48
N THR A 445 -42.61 -25.30 -43.82
CA THR A 445 -41.46 -25.70 -44.64
C THR A 445 -40.28 -24.76 -44.45
N GLN A 446 -40.50 -23.44 -44.47
CA GLN A 446 -39.44 -22.46 -44.18
C GLN A 446 -38.87 -22.63 -42.77
N THR A 447 -39.74 -22.81 -41.77
CA THR A 447 -39.30 -23.05 -40.37
C THR A 447 -38.51 -24.36 -40.24
N LEU A 448 -38.85 -25.39 -41.02
CA LEU A 448 -38.10 -26.64 -41.07
C LEU A 448 -36.72 -26.45 -41.72
N VAL A 449 -36.64 -25.70 -42.82
CA VAL A 449 -35.38 -25.34 -43.50
C VAL A 449 -34.49 -24.49 -42.58
N ASP A 450 -35.03 -23.47 -41.93
CA ASP A 450 -34.28 -22.61 -41.00
C ASP A 450 -33.76 -23.41 -39.79
N LYS A 451 -34.56 -24.35 -39.27
CA LYS A 451 -34.13 -25.28 -38.21
C LYS A 451 -33.05 -26.24 -38.70
N GLN A 452 -33.19 -26.79 -39.89
CA GLN A 452 -32.19 -27.68 -40.50
C GLN A 452 -30.86 -26.92 -40.69
N GLN A 453 -30.90 -25.71 -41.25
CA GLN A 453 -29.73 -24.85 -41.40
C GLN A 453 -29.11 -24.47 -40.04
N THR A 454 -29.93 -24.25 -39.01
CA THR A 454 -29.44 -23.98 -37.64
C THR A 454 -28.76 -25.22 -37.04
N VAL A 455 -29.31 -26.42 -37.24
CA VAL A 455 -28.70 -27.69 -36.81
C VAL A 455 -27.38 -27.95 -37.55
N GLU A 456 -27.32 -27.66 -38.86
CA GLU A 456 -26.11 -27.77 -39.66
C GLU A 456 -25.02 -26.80 -39.16
N ARG A 457 -25.36 -25.53 -38.88
CA ARG A 457 -24.44 -24.55 -38.27
C ARG A 457 -23.94 -24.99 -36.89
N ILE A 458 -24.84 -25.43 -36.00
CA ILE A 458 -24.44 -25.95 -34.68
C ILE A 458 -23.54 -27.18 -34.82
N THR A 459 -23.76 -28.01 -35.85
CA THR A 459 -22.93 -29.19 -36.13
C THR A 459 -21.56 -28.81 -36.69
N SER A 460 -21.46 -27.82 -37.58
CA SER A 460 -20.18 -27.30 -38.07
C SER A 460 -19.40 -26.62 -36.95
N ASP A 461 -20.05 -25.79 -36.12
CA ASP A 461 -19.43 -25.10 -35.00
C ASP A 461 -18.92 -26.10 -33.95
N ARG A 462 -19.72 -27.13 -33.64
CA ARG A 462 -19.31 -28.22 -32.75
C ARG A 462 -18.10 -28.98 -33.30
N ASN A 463 -18.03 -29.21 -34.60
CA ASN A 463 -16.89 -29.88 -35.23
C ASN A 463 -15.63 -28.98 -35.21
N ALA A 464 -15.79 -27.69 -35.52
CA ALA A 464 -14.71 -26.71 -35.44
C ALA A 464 -14.14 -26.58 -34.01
N LEU A 465 -15.01 -26.49 -33.00
CA LEU A 465 -14.62 -26.45 -31.58
C LEU A 465 -13.93 -27.76 -31.14
N ARG A 466 -14.38 -28.92 -31.66
CA ARG A 466 -13.71 -30.21 -31.40
C ARG A 466 -12.28 -30.21 -31.94
N ILE A 467 -12.08 -29.78 -33.20
CA ILE A 467 -10.76 -29.69 -33.82
C ILE A 467 -9.87 -28.67 -33.10
N GLN A 468 -10.44 -27.56 -32.61
CA GLN A 468 -9.70 -26.59 -31.77
C GLN A 468 -9.28 -27.20 -30.43
N LEU A 469 -10.14 -27.96 -29.75
CA LEU A 469 -9.80 -28.65 -28.51
C LEU A 469 -8.71 -29.71 -28.72
N GLU A 470 -8.82 -30.51 -29.79
CA GLU A 470 -7.82 -31.50 -30.19
C GLU A 470 -6.47 -30.83 -30.45
N LYS A 471 -6.44 -29.75 -31.24
CA LYS A 471 -5.23 -28.95 -31.49
C LYS A 471 -4.63 -28.33 -30.22
N MET A 472 -5.45 -27.81 -29.30
CA MET A 472 -4.98 -27.27 -28.03
C MET A 472 -4.42 -28.36 -27.10
N GLN A 473 -5.05 -29.54 -27.11
CA GLN A 473 -4.58 -30.70 -26.35
C GLN A 473 -3.25 -31.23 -26.91
N ASP A 474 -3.12 -31.32 -28.25
CA ASP A 474 -1.86 -31.67 -28.91
C ASP A 474 -0.76 -30.65 -28.62
N GLN A 475 -1.08 -29.35 -28.60
CA GLN A 475 -0.13 -28.30 -28.23
C GLN A 475 0.33 -28.42 -26.77
N LEU A 476 -0.57 -28.69 -25.83
CA LEU A 476 -0.20 -28.96 -24.44
C LEU A 476 0.63 -30.24 -24.32
N GLN A 477 0.24 -31.33 -25.00
CA GLN A 477 0.98 -32.59 -25.00
C GLN A 477 2.38 -32.45 -25.61
N GLN A 478 2.53 -31.65 -26.68
CA GLN A 478 3.82 -31.28 -27.25
C GLN A 478 4.65 -30.40 -26.32
N GLN A 479 4.04 -29.44 -25.60
CA GLN A 479 4.73 -28.66 -24.56
C GLN A 479 5.20 -29.53 -23.40
N TYR A 480 4.39 -30.47 -22.92
CA TYR A 480 4.80 -31.44 -21.90
C TYR A 480 5.93 -32.36 -22.40
N ALA A 481 5.84 -32.86 -23.64
CA ALA A 481 6.91 -33.67 -24.24
C ALA A 481 8.21 -32.88 -24.48
N TYR A 482 8.11 -31.57 -24.76
CA TYR A 482 9.25 -30.68 -24.95
C TYR A 482 9.92 -30.29 -23.61
N ASN A 483 9.12 -29.99 -22.58
CA ASN A 483 9.63 -29.68 -21.24
C ASN A 483 10.22 -30.92 -20.54
N ASN A 484 9.71 -32.12 -20.80
CA ASN A 484 10.23 -33.37 -20.24
C ASN A 484 11.36 -33.99 -21.09
N LYS A 485 12.21 -33.18 -21.75
CA LYS A 485 13.50 -33.68 -22.25
C LYS A 485 14.33 -34.18 -21.06
N PRO A 486 14.71 -35.47 -20.99
CA PRO A 486 15.35 -36.03 -19.81
C PRO A 486 16.79 -35.55 -19.68
N VAL A 487 17.02 -34.54 -18.84
CA VAL A 487 18.37 -34.24 -18.33
C VAL A 487 18.76 -35.35 -17.36
N SER A 488 19.43 -36.36 -17.90
CA SER A 488 19.98 -37.46 -17.11
C SER A 488 21.12 -36.97 -16.20
N ARG A 489 20.80 -36.75 -14.92
CA ARG A 489 21.54 -37.26 -13.74
C ARG A 489 20.95 -36.74 -12.41
N ASN A 490 21.20 -37.50 -11.34
CA ASN A 490 20.92 -37.20 -9.92
C ASN A 490 19.46 -37.40 -9.44
N SER A 491 18.98 -38.65 -9.52
CA SER A 491 17.81 -39.13 -8.77
C SER A 491 18.21 -39.66 -7.37
N LEU A 492 18.72 -38.78 -6.52
CA LEU A 492 18.91 -39.01 -5.08
C LEU A 492 18.69 -37.67 -4.35
N LEU A 493 17.95 -37.69 -3.24
CA LEU A 493 17.64 -36.54 -2.35
C LEU A 493 16.53 -35.55 -2.77
N SER A 494 15.45 -35.99 -3.42
CA SER A 494 14.16 -35.27 -3.36
C SER A 494 13.15 -35.99 -2.46
N ASN A 495 12.66 -35.25 -1.47
CA ASN A 495 11.80 -35.74 -0.39
C ASN A 495 10.43 -36.20 -0.93
N THR A 496 10.10 -37.49 -0.77
CA THR A 496 8.87 -38.09 -1.31
C THR A 496 7.61 -37.59 -0.59
N THR A 497 6.90 -36.67 -1.23
CA THR A 497 5.52 -36.31 -0.85
C THR A 497 4.62 -35.91 -2.03
N ASP A 498 5.07 -36.08 -3.28
CA ASP A 498 4.28 -35.79 -4.49
C ASP A 498 3.83 -37.05 -5.26
N ASP A 499 4.45 -38.21 -4.98
CA ASP A 499 4.22 -39.47 -5.71
C ASP A 499 2.83 -40.09 -5.52
N ILE A 500 2.05 -39.65 -4.52
CA ILE A 500 0.68 -40.14 -4.27
C ILE A 500 -0.28 -39.78 -5.42
N LYS A 501 0.10 -38.82 -6.28
CA LYS A 501 -0.66 -38.51 -7.51
C LYS A 501 -0.22 -39.29 -8.75
N ALA A 502 0.94 -39.93 -8.71
CA ALA A 502 1.50 -40.69 -9.84
C ALA A 502 1.05 -42.16 -9.85
N GLN A 503 0.57 -42.69 -8.72
CA GLN A 503 0.01 -44.05 -8.64
C GLN A 503 -1.51 -44.10 -8.81
N PHE A 504 -1.98 -43.88 -10.04
CA PHE A 504 -3.27 -44.43 -10.48
C PHE A 504 -3.06 -45.36 -11.69
N PRO A 505 -3.25 -46.69 -11.52
CA PRO A 505 -3.07 -47.64 -12.61
C PRO A 505 -4.16 -47.47 -13.69
N LEU A 506 -3.77 -47.77 -14.94
CA LEU A 506 -4.45 -47.43 -16.18
C LEU A 506 -5.77 -48.19 -16.48
N LEU A 507 -6.61 -48.50 -15.47
CA LEU A 507 -7.74 -49.43 -15.60
C LEU A 507 -9.06 -48.96 -14.93
N MET A 508 -9.58 -47.80 -15.32
CA MET A 508 -11.04 -47.61 -15.43
C MET A 508 -11.41 -46.52 -16.45
N ARG A 509 -11.36 -46.90 -17.74
CA ARG A 509 -11.98 -46.12 -18.83
C ARG A 509 -13.50 -46.08 -18.64
N GLU A 510 -14.07 -44.87 -18.62
CA GLU A 510 -15.53 -44.68 -18.58
C GLU A 510 -16.16 -45.19 -19.89
N ASN A 511 -16.84 -46.34 -19.83
CA ASN A 511 -17.50 -46.98 -20.98
C ASN A 511 -18.97 -46.51 -21.05
N PRO A 512 -19.45 -45.91 -22.16
CA PRO A 512 -20.72 -45.16 -22.18
C PRO A 512 -22.03 -45.99 -22.14
N PHE A 513 -22.01 -47.23 -21.62
CA PHE A 513 -23.15 -48.17 -21.69
C PHE A 513 -23.71 -48.67 -20.34
N ASP A 514 -23.28 -48.15 -19.18
CA ASP A 514 -23.73 -48.66 -17.87
C ASP A 514 -24.74 -47.76 -17.10
N ASN A 515 -25.55 -48.41 -16.26
CA ASN A 515 -26.88 -48.01 -15.81
C ASN A 515 -26.88 -46.82 -14.82
N ARG A 516 -27.99 -46.07 -14.80
CA ARG A 516 -28.15 -44.77 -14.11
C ARG A 516 -27.98 -44.84 -12.59
N VAL A 517 -28.15 -46.00 -11.97
CA VAL A 517 -28.05 -46.19 -10.51
C VAL A 517 -26.59 -46.25 -10.04
N ALA A 518 -25.71 -46.96 -10.77
CA ALA A 518 -24.27 -47.03 -10.47
C ALA A 518 -23.62 -45.63 -10.45
N ARG A 519 -24.06 -44.75 -11.36
CA ARG A 519 -23.65 -43.33 -11.45
C ARG A 519 -24.07 -42.45 -10.26
N ARG A 520 -25.03 -42.86 -9.43
CA ARG A 520 -25.38 -42.14 -8.19
C ARG A 520 -24.57 -42.65 -7.01
N VAL A 521 -24.43 -43.96 -6.84
CA VAL A 521 -23.65 -44.57 -5.75
C VAL A 521 -22.17 -44.17 -5.83
N LYS A 522 -21.54 -44.29 -7.01
CA LYS A 522 -20.13 -43.87 -7.20
C LYS A 522 -19.89 -42.39 -6.87
N ARG A 523 -20.86 -41.50 -7.14
CA ARG A 523 -20.72 -40.05 -6.91
C ARG A 523 -20.66 -39.68 -5.43
N VAL A 524 -21.41 -40.39 -4.57
CA VAL A 524 -21.46 -40.14 -3.12
C VAL A 524 -20.18 -40.63 -2.44
N TYR A 525 -19.69 -41.81 -2.80
CA TYR A 525 -18.39 -42.30 -2.30
C TYR A 525 -17.22 -41.40 -2.75
N SER A 526 -17.20 -40.94 -4.02
CA SER A 526 -16.17 -40.00 -4.48
C SER A 526 -16.23 -38.61 -3.81
N SER A 527 -17.41 -38.17 -3.36
CA SER A 527 -17.53 -36.91 -2.60
C SER A 527 -17.10 -37.02 -1.13
N LEU A 528 -17.27 -38.19 -0.51
CA LEU A 528 -16.79 -38.45 0.85
C LEU A 528 -15.26 -38.55 0.88
N ASP A 529 -14.68 -39.28 -0.08
CA ASP A 529 -13.23 -39.46 -0.14
C ASP A 529 -12.49 -38.16 -0.52
N SER A 530 -13.01 -37.40 -1.51
CA SER A 530 -12.42 -36.09 -1.85
C SER A 530 -12.55 -35.05 -0.73
N ALA A 531 -13.59 -35.11 0.12
CA ALA A 531 -13.69 -34.30 1.32
C ALA A 531 -12.68 -34.75 2.39
N GLY A 532 -12.55 -36.06 2.64
CA GLY A 532 -11.60 -36.63 3.61
C GLY A 532 -10.13 -36.36 3.25
N ILE A 533 -9.74 -36.62 2.00
CA ILE A 533 -8.40 -36.34 1.47
C ILE A 533 -8.08 -34.83 1.56
N ARG A 534 -9.07 -33.97 1.25
CA ARG A 534 -8.88 -32.51 1.36
C ARG A 534 -8.75 -32.06 2.81
N LEU A 535 -9.55 -32.60 3.73
CA LEU A 535 -9.46 -32.29 5.16
C LEU A 535 -8.11 -32.74 5.74
N GLY A 536 -7.64 -33.94 5.39
CA GLY A 536 -6.30 -34.43 5.74
C GLY A 536 -5.16 -33.57 5.20
N ALA A 537 -5.24 -33.14 3.94
CA ALA A 537 -4.27 -32.24 3.35
C ALA A 537 -4.28 -30.83 4.00
N PHE A 538 -5.45 -30.31 4.37
CA PHE A 538 -5.57 -29.04 5.11
C PHE A 538 -5.01 -29.15 6.54
N LEU A 539 -5.25 -30.25 7.26
CA LEU A 539 -4.63 -30.50 8.57
C LEU A 539 -3.10 -30.58 8.50
N ARG A 540 -2.54 -31.11 7.40
CA ARG A 540 -1.08 -31.18 7.19
C ARG A 540 -0.46 -29.83 6.82
N ARG A 541 -1.23 -28.91 6.22
CA ARG A 541 -0.73 -27.60 5.72
C ARG A 541 -0.88 -26.44 6.70
N TYR A 542 -1.72 -26.56 7.73
CA TYR A 542 -1.95 -25.50 8.72
C TYR A 542 -1.69 -25.98 10.17
N PRO A 543 -0.54 -25.65 10.80
CA PRO A 543 -0.21 -26.13 12.15
C PRO A 543 -1.20 -25.63 13.22
N LEU A 544 -1.80 -24.44 13.04
CA LEU A 544 -2.87 -23.92 13.90
C LEU A 544 -4.12 -24.82 13.90
N MET A 545 -4.55 -25.32 12.73
CA MET A 545 -5.71 -26.21 12.65
C MET A 545 -5.44 -27.54 13.35
N ARG A 546 -4.20 -28.05 13.30
CA ARG A 546 -3.80 -29.25 14.05
C ARG A 546 -3.92 -29.03 15.57
N ILE A 547 -3.54 -27.85 16.08
CA ILE A 547 -3.70 -27.50 17.49
C ILE A 547 -5.18 -27.43 17.88
N PHE A 548 -6.04 -26.79 17.07
CA PHE A 548 -7.49 -26.77 17.31
C PHE A 548 -8.12 -28.16 17.30
N VAL A 549 -7.73 -29.05 16.39
CA VAL A 549 -8.25 -30.44 16.37
C VAL A 549 -7.78 -31.23 17.59
N LEU A 550 -6.51 -31.11 17.99
CA LEU A 550 -6.00 -31.77 19.22
C LEU A 550 -6.70 -31.23 20.48
N MET A 551 -6.93 -29.92 20.54
CA MET A 551 -7.64 -29.28 21.66
C MET A 551 -9.12 -29.67 21.70
N TYR A 552 -9.78 -29.81 20.55
CA TYR A 552 -11.14 -30.37 20.44
C TYR A 552 -11.21 -31.84 20.85
N VAL A 553 -10.28 -32.69 20.40
CA VAL A 553 -10.21 -34.10 20.80
C VAL A 553 -9.91 -34.23 22.30
N GLY A 554 -9.06 -33.37 22.85
CA GLY A 554 -8.79 -33.29 24.29
C GLY A 554 -10.01 -32.87 25.11
N LEU A 555 -10.74 -31.83 24.66
CA LEU A 555 -12.02 -31.43 25.25
C LEU A 555 -13.08 -32.54 25.16
N LEU A 556 -13.13 -33.27 24.05
CA LEU A 556 -14.05 -34.40 23.88
C LEU A 556 -13.68 -35.56 24.81
N HIS A 557 -12.40 -35.89 24.96
CA HIS A 557 -11.96 -36.89 25.95
C HIS A 557 -12.22 -36.43 27.38
N PHE A 558 -12.00 -35.15 27.70
CA PHE A 558 -12.34 -34.59 29.00
C PHE A 558 -13.85 -34.62 29.27
N TRP A 559 -14.67 -34.34 28.26
CA TRP A 559 -16.13 -34.45 28.34
C TRP A 559 -16.58 -35.91 28.49
N VAL A 560 -16.01 -36.86 27.74
CA VAL A 560 -16.30 -38.29 27.88
C VAL A 560 -15.83 -38.82 29.24
N MET A 561 -14.69 -38.36 29.75
CA MET A 561 -14.19 -38.72 31.09
C MET A 561 -15.08 -38.12 32.18
N PHE A 562 -15.51 -36.87 32.05
CA PHE A 562 -16.50 -36.24 32.93
C PHE A 562 -17.86 -36.95 32.88
N VAL A 563 -18.30 -37.41 31.70
CA VAL A 563 -19.51 -38.24 31.56
C VAL A 563 -19.30 -39.60 32.22
N LEU A 564 -18.19 -40.30 32.00
CA LEU A 564 -17.88 -41.58 32.67
C LEU A 564 -17.76 -41.45 34.20
N MET A 565 -17.23 -40.33 34.69
CA MET A 565 -17.07 -40.06 36.12
C MET A 565 -18.36 -39.52 36.77
N SER A 566 -19.30 -38.96 35.99
CA SER A 566 -20.65 -38.59 36.47
C SER A 566 -21.70 -39.69 36.22
N SER A 567 -21.39 -40.70 35.39
CA SER A 567 -22.21 -41.87 35.12
C SER A 567 -21.65 -43.18 35.69
N SER A 568 -20.55 -43.14 36.45
CA SER A 568 -20.19 -44.22 37.36
C SER A 568 -21.19 -44.22 38.52
N PRO A 569 -22.09 -45.20 38.62
CA PRO A 569 -22.93 -45.37 39.80
C PRO A 569 -22.07 -45.94 40.94
N ASN A 570 -22.62 -45.97 42.16
CA ASN A 570 -22.05 -46.75 43.26
C ASN A 570 -21.94 -48.25 42.90
#